data_AF-A0A0D7EV18-F1
#
_entry.id   AF-A0A0D7EV18-F1
#
_cell.length_a   1.000
_cell.length_b   1.000
_cell.length_c   1.000
_cell.angle_alpha   90.00
_cell.angle_beta   90.00
_cell.angle_gamma   90.00
#
_symmetry.space_group_name_H-M   'P 1'
#
loop_
_entity.id
_entity.type
_entity.pdbx_description
1 polymer ?
#
loop_
_entity_poly.entity_id
_entity_poly.type
_entity_poly.pdbx_seq_one_letter_code
_entity_poly.pdbx_strand_id
1 'polypeptide(L)'
;MSRIALPLIATLLVAPIPLIAHAKGKGIRLWNLTTATISGFQLSAAGNSDWGPNQTLNDKDKEVDHDERLRITGVGPGRYDAKVGFPDGRQCQVRNIEIKADAVFLIEDKDLTDCNK
;
A
#
# COMPACT_ATOMS: atom_id res chain seq x y z
N MET A 1 74.74 4.26 -21.81
CA MET A 1 74.42 5.15 -20.66
C MET A 1 72.97 4.93 -20.30
N SER A 2 72.73 4.34 -19.13
CA SER A 2 71.42 4.01 -18.58
C SER A 2 70.69 5.28 -18.14
N ARG A 3 69.39 5.44 -18.45
CA ARG A 3 68.50 6.35 -17.72
C ARG A 3 67.14 5.68 -17.49
N ILE A 4 66.80 5.66 -16.21
CA ILE A 4 65.75 4.92 -15.53
C ILE A 4 64.37 5.55 -15.78
N ALA A 5 63.36 4.70 -15.84
CA ALA A 5 61.93 5.02 -15.99
C ALA A 5 61.31 5.60 -14.71
N LEU A 6 60.24 6.39 -14.85
CA LEU A 6 59.24 6.59 -13.78
C LEU A 6 57.83 6.50 -14.40
N PRO A 7 56.99 5.53 -14.01
CA PRO A 7 55.58 5.54 -14.40
C PRO A 7 54.79 6.45 -13.45
N LEU A 8 54.04 7.39 -14.00
CA LEU A 8 53.11 8.25 -13.28
C LEU A 8 51.88 7.42 -12.89
N ILE A 9 51.79 6.99 -11.63
CA ILE A 9 50.61 6.30 -11.09
C ILE A 9 49.57 7.38 -10.75
N ALA A 10 48.52 7.46 -11.55
CA ALA A 10 47.35 8.28 -11.28
C ALA A 10 46.41 7.54 -10.32
N THR A 11 46.40 7.93 -9.05
CA THR A 11 45.52 7.37 -8.02
C THR A 11 44.10 7.90 -8.21
N LEU A 12 43.19 7.06 -8.72
CA LEU A 12 41.77 7.39 -8.87
C LEU A 12 41.09 7.35 -7.49
N LEU A 13 40.75 8.51 -6.92
CA LEU A 13 39.96 8.60 -5.70
C LEU A 13 38.50 8.21 -6.01
N VAL A 14 38.10 7.00 -5.63
CA VAL A 14 36.69 6.59 -5.64
C VAL A 14 36.08 7.02 -4.31
N ALA A 15 35.30 8.11 -4.31
CA ALA A 15 34.54 8.52 -3.13
C ALA A 15 33.34 7.57 -2.92
N PRO A 16 33.10 7.07 -1.69
CA PRO A 16 31.93 6.24 -1.42
C PRO A 16 30.66 7.08 -1.52
N ILE A 17 29.79 6.74 -2.46
CA ILE A 17 28.43 7.29 -2.53
C ILE A 17 27.64 6.67 -1.36
N PRO A 18 27.13 7.45 -0.41
CA PRO A 18 26.26 6.89 0.63
C PRO A 18 24.98 6.41 -0.03
N LEU A 19 24.80 5.09 -0.06
CA LEU A 19 23.52 4.48 -0.40
C LEU A 19 22.54 4.84 0.72
N ILE A 20 21.69 5.84 0.48
CA ILE A 20 20.62 6.20 1.41
C ILE A 20 19.66 5.00 1.44
N ALA A 21 19.80 4.15 2.44
CA ALA A 21 18.81 3.13 2.75
C ALA A 21 17.56 3.85 3.22
N HIS A 22 16.57 4.02 2.34
CA HIS A 22 15.23 4.37 2.77
C HIS A 22 14.75 3.26 3.70
N ALA A 23 14.61 3.56 4.99
CA ALA A 23 13.95 2.68 5.92
C ALA A 23 12.60 2.29 5.30
N LYS A 24 12.40 1.00 4.99
CA LYS A 24 11.12 0.50 4.50
C LYS A 24 10.12 0.72 5.62
N GLY A 25 9.33 1.78 5.50
CA GLY A 25 8.27 2.08 6.44
C GLY A 25 7.29 0.91 6.59
N LYS A 26 6.49 0.96 7.66
CA LYS A 26 5.52 -0.09 8.00
C LYS A 26 4.43 -0.27 6.93
N GLY A 27 4.38 0.63 5.94
CA GLY A 27 3.47 0.73 4.81
C GLY A 27 2.02 0.93 5.19
N ILE A 28 1.19 1.20 4.19
CA ILE A 28 -0.24 1.45 4.35
C ILE A 28 -0.95 0.13 4.69
N ARG A 29 -1.88 0.18 5.65
CA ARG A 29 -2.73 -0.95 6.00
C ARG A 29 -4.17 -0.51 6.19
N LEU A 30 -5.09 -1.38 5.79
CA LEU A 30 -6.47 -1.36 6.23
C LEU A 30 -6.55 -2.10 7.57
N TRP A 31 -7.42 -1.65 8.47
CA TRP A 31 -7.92 -2.41 9.61
C TRP A 31 -9.42 -2.58 9.45
N ASN A 32 -9.88 -3.82 9.30
CA ASN A 32 -11.29 -4.13 9.21
C ASN A 32 -11.92 -4.08 10.61
N LEU A 33 -12.68 -3.03 10.89
CA LEU A 33 -13.52 -2.92 12.09
C LEU A 33 -15.02 -3.01 11.74
N THR A 34 -15.36 -3.49 10.55
CA THR A 34 -16.73 -3.90 10.24
C THR A 34 -17.06 -5.18 11.01
N THR A 35 -18.34 -5.46 11.23
CA THR A 35 -18.77 -6.69 11.92
C THR A 35 -18.68 -7.95 11.06
N ALA A 36 -18.21 -7.84 9.81
CA ALA A 36 -18.15 -8.94 8.85
C ALA A 36 -16.75 -9.11 8.24
N THR A 37 -16.44 -10.33 7.81
CA THR A 37 -15.26 -10.62 6.99
C THR A 37 -15.40 -9.93 5.63
N ILE A 38 -14.37 -9.19 5.22
CA ILE A 38 -14.29 -8.55 3.91
C ILE A 38 -13.66 -9.54 2.93
N SER A 39 -14.38 -9.91 1.87
CA SER A 39 -13.89 -10.80 0.80
C SER A 39 -13.40 -10.05 -0.44
N GLY A 40 -13.66 -8.74 -0.53
CA GLY A 40 -13.17 -7.89 -1.60
C GLY A 40 -12.93 -6.45 -1.14
N PHE A 41 -11.79 -5.88 -1.51
CA PHE A 41 -11.43 -4.51 -1.17
C PHE A 41 -10.69 -3.85 -2.34
N GLN A 42 -11.36 -2.94 -3.05
CA GLN A 42 -10.79 -2.20 -4.17
C GLN A 42 -10.80 -0.71 -3.88
N LEU A 43 -9.77 0.00 -4.35
CA LEU A 43 -9.65 1.45 -4.19
C LEU A 43 -9.74 2.15 -5.55
N SER A 44 -10.34 3.33 -5.56
CA SER A 44 -10.30 4.29 -6.67
C SER A 44 -9.99 5.68 -6.11
N ALA A 45 -9.44 6.57 -6.93
CA ALA A 45 -9.33 7.97 -6.54
C ALA A 45 -10.71 8.52 -6.17
N ALA A 46 -10.79 9.33 -5.10
CA ALA A 46 -12.08 9.80 -4.59
C ALA A 46 -12.94 10.46 -5.67
N GLY A 47 -14.22 10.08 -5.74
CA GLY A 47 -15.17 10.58 -6.74
C GLY A 47 -15.12 9.89 -8.11
N ASN A 48 -14.23 8.91 -8.32
CA ASN A 48 -14.15 8.13 -9.55
C ASN A 48 -14.62 6.69 -9.34
N SER A 49 -14.82 5.97 -10.45
CA SER A 49 -15.20 4.55 -10.47
C SER A 49 -14.18 3.65 -11.17
N ASP A 50 -12.96 4.14 -11.33
CA ASP A 50 -11.84 3.39 -11.90
C ASP A 50 -11.21 2.55 -10.80
N TRP A 51 -11.82 1.39 -10.54
CA TRP A 51 -11.44 0.51 -9.43
C TRP A 51 -10.14 -0.22 -9.73
N GLY A 52 -9.19 -0.10 -8.80
CA GLY A 52 -7.94 -0.84 -8.81
C GLY A 52 -8.11 -2.34 -8.49
N PRO A 53 -6.99 -3.07 -8.36
CA PRO A 53 -7.01 -4.49 -8.04
C PRO A 53 -7.59 -4.76 -6.65
N ASN A 54 -8.18 -5.95 -6.48
CA ASN A 54 -8.66 -6.41 -5.18
C ASN A 54 -7.47 -6.64 -4.22
N GLN A 55 -7.40 -5.83 -3.17
CA GLN A 55 -6.34 -5.85 -2.18
C GLN A 55 -6.44 -7.03 -1.22
N THR A 56 -7.61 -7.67 -1.04
CA THR A 56 -7.70 -8.87 -0.16
C THR A 56 -6.83 -10.00 -0.68
N LEU A 57 -6.50 -10.01 -1.98
CA LEU A 57 -5.55 -10.96 -2.58
C LEU A 57 -4.11 -10.80 -2.07
N ASN A 58 -3.79 -9.72 -1.34
CA ASN A 58 -2.52 -9.57 -0.64
C ASN A 58 -2.49 -10.41 0.66
N ASP A 59 -3.65 -10.86 1.15
CA ASP A 59 -3.75 -11.79 2.25
C ASP A 59 -3.64 -13.24 1.77
N LYS A 60 -3.14 -14.12 2.63
CA LYS A 60 -3.00 -15.55 2.35
C LYS A 60 -4.36 -16.20 2.08
N ASP A 61 -5.35 -15.84 2.88
CA ASP A 61 -6.67 -16.46 2.86
C ASP A 61 -7.64 -15.71 1.95
N LYS A 62 -7.18 -14.58 1.36
CA LYS A 62 -7.86 -13.73 0.36
C LYS A 62 -9.10 -13.02 0.88
N GLU A 63 -9.21 -12.93 2.19
CA GLU A 63 -10.23 -12.22 2.95
C GLU A 63 -9.59 -11.48 4.12
N VAL A 64 -10.38 -10.68 4.83
CA VAL A 64 -9.92 -9.91 5.99
C VAL A 64 -10.98 -9.98 7.06
N ASP A 65 -10.70 -10.69 8.14
CA ASP A 65 -11.63 -10.87 9.25
C ASP A 65 -11.87 -9.59 10.04
N HIS A 66 -12.91 -9.61 10.89
CA HIS A 66 -13.09 -8.57 11.89
C HIS A 66 -11.86 -8.47 12.78
N ASP A 67 -11.41 -7.23 13.04
CA ASP A 67 -10.22 -6.90 13.81
C ASP A 67 -8.88 -7.34 13.14
N GLU A 68 -8.90 -7.61 11.84
CA GLU A 68 -7.70 -7.95 11.07
C GLU A 68 -7.14 -6.76 10.27
N ARG A 69 -5.81 -6.77 10.07
CA ARG A 69 -5.11 -5.78 9.26
C ARG A 69 -4.63 -6.34 7.94
N LEU A 70 -5.05 -5.71 6.84
CA LEU A 70 -4.62 -6.03 5.49
C LEU A 70 -3.52 -5.07 5.01
N ARG A 71 -2.45 -5.62 4.43
CA ARG A 71 -1.43 -4.81 3.74
C ARG A 71 -1.98 -4.27 2.42
N ILE A 72 -1.88 -2.96 2.22
CA ILE A 72 -2.20 -2.31 0.94
C ILE A 72 -0.92 -2.15 0.12
N THR A 73 -1.02 -2.45 -1.18
CA THR A 73 0.10 -2.43 -2.14
C THR A 73 -0.25 -1.60 -3.37
N GLY A 74 0.75 -0.99 -4.01
CA GLY A 74 0.56 -0.18 -5.22
C GLY A 74 -0.25 1.11 -5.04
N VAL A 75 -0.61 1.46 -3.80
CA VAL A 75 -1.38 2.67 -3.46
C VAL A 75 -0.50 3.61 -2.64
N GLY A 76 -0.47 4.87 -3.02
CA GLY A 76 0.22 5.94 -2.29
C GLY A 76 -0.71 6.69 -1.34
N PRO A 77 -0.17 7.63 -0.54
CA PRO A 77 -0.99 8.55 0.25
C PRO A 77 -1.92 9.39 -0.63
N GLY A 78 -3.14 9.67 -0.16
CA GLY A 78 -4.14 10.41 -0.92
C GLY A 78 -5.56 10.23 -0.38
N ARG A 79 -6.55 10.68 -1.16
CA ARG A 79 -7.98 10.48 -0.88
C ARG A 79 -8.57 9.47 -1.86
N TYR A 80 -9.27 8.49 -1.32
CA TYR A 80 -9.79 7.36 -2.08
C TYR A 80 -11.24 7.06 -1.72
N ASP A 81 -11.95 6.47 -2.67
CA ASP A 81 -13.16 5.72 -2.39
C ASP A 81 -12.79 4.23 -2.40
N ALA A 82 -13.50 3.43 -1.60
CA ALA A 82 -13.38 2.00 -1.59
C ALA A 82 -14.68 1.31 -1.97
N LYS A 83 -14.54 0.19 -2.66
CA LYS A 83 -15.59 -0.81 -2.83
C LYS A 83 -15.26 -2.00 -1.93
N VAL A 84 -16.23 -2.38 -1.10
CA VAL A 84 -16.09 -3.41 -0.07
C VAL A 84 -17.07 -4.53 -0.38
N GLY A 85 -16.56 -5.73 -0.66
CA GLY A 85 -17.33 -6.94 -0.92
C GLY A 85 -17.32 -7.89 0.27
N PHE A 86 -18.42 -8.62 0.44
CA PHE A 86 -18.64 -9.58 1.51
C PHE A 86 -18.94 -10.98 0.94
N PRO A 87 -18.71 -12.07 1.70
CA PRO A 87 -18.91 -13.45 1.23
C PRO A 87 -20.32 -13.76 0.74
N ASP A 88 -21.34 -13.07 1.26
CA ASP A 88 -22.75 -13.27 0.91
C ASP A 88 -23.19 -12.54 -0.37
N GLY A 89 -22.22 -11.99 -1.13
CA GLY A 89 -22.44 -11.21 -2.35
C GLY A 89 -22.78 -9.74 -2.09
N ARG A 90 -22.97 -9.32 -0.84
CA ARG A 90 -23.19 -7.89 -0.52
C ARG A 90 -21.95 -7.09 -0.92
N GLN A 91 -22.19 -5.92 -1.49
CA GLN A 91 -21.16 -4.94 -1.82
C GLN A 91 -21.59 -3.57 -1.34
N CYS A 92 -20.70 -2.86 -0.67
CA CYS A 92 -20.88 -1.50 -0.19
C CYS A 92 -19.77 -0.59 -0.72
N GLN A 93 -19.91 0.71 -0.51
CA GLN A 93 -18.90 1.71 -0.78
C GLN A 93 -18.52 2.47 0.50
N VAL A 94 -17.28 2.92 0.56
CA VAL A 94 -16.78 3.84 1.59
C VAL A 94 -16.17 5.03 0.87
N ARG A 95 -16.60 6.25 1.22
CA ARG A 95 -16.21 7.46 0.50
C ARG A 95 -15.13 8.23 1.22
N ASN A 96 -14.27 8.88 0.44
CA ASN A 96 -13.37 9.93 0.90
C ASN A 96 -12.41 9.52 2.04
N ILE A 97 -11.91 8.29 1.97
CA ILE A 97 -10.91 7.73 2.87
C ILE A 97 -9.60 8.50 2.73
N GLU A 98 -9.10 9.05 3.83
CA GLU A 98 -7.75 9.62 3.87
C GLU A 98 -6.73 8.51 4.14
N ILE A 99 -5.84 8.26 3.17
CA ILE A 99 -4.73 7.33 3.30
C ILE A 99 -3.43 8.11 3.48
N LYS A 100 -2.71 7.84 4.58
CA LYS A 100 -1.43 8.46 4.92
C LYS A 100 -0.27 7.47 4.74
N ALA A 101 0.92 7.98 4.48
CA ALA A 101 2.13 7.15 4.41
C ALA A 101 2.34 6.40 5.73
N ASP A 102 2.69 5.11 5.63
CA ASP A 102 3.02 4.25 6.78
C ASP A 102 1.97 4.18 7.90
N ALA A 103 0.71 4.44 7.55
CA ALA A 103 -0.40 4.50 8.48
C ALA A 103 -1.36 3.32 8.34
N VAL A 104 -2.18 3.14 9.38
CA VAL A 104 -3.35 2.25 9.37
C VAL A 104 -4.58 3.13 9.26
N PHE A 105 -5.44 2.87 8.28
CA PHE A 105 -6.78 3.46 8.21
C PHE A 105 -7.82 2.39 8.53
N LEU A 106 -8.97 2.82 9.03
CA LEU A 106 -10.01 1.94 9.54
C LEU A 106 -11.23 2.01 8.62
N ILE A 107 -11.95 0.90 8.54
CA ILE A 107 -13.31 0.88 8.00
C ILE A 107 -14.19 0.21 9.05
N GLU A 108 -15.20 0.95 9.49
CA GLU A 108 -16.22 0.51 10.43
C GLU A 108 -17.57 0.37 9.71
N ASP A 109 -18.53 -0.31 10.33
CA ASP A 109 -19.87 -0.48 9.73
C ASP A 109 -20.56 0.85 9.37
N LYS A 110 -20.35 1.90 10.18
CA LYS A 110 -20.91 3.23 9.93
C LYS A 110 -20.33 3.92 8.68
N ASP A 111 -19.19 3.46 8.19
CA ASP A 111 -18.54 4.02 7.01
C ASP A 111 -19.07 3.38 5.72
N LEU A 112 -19.76 2.24 5.84
CA LEU A 112 -20.38 1.52 4.72
C LEU A 112 -21.64 2.25 4.25
N THR A 113 -21.64 2.59 2.97
CA THR A 113 -22.72 3.30 2.26
C THR A 113 -23.04 2.59 0.96
N ASP A 114 -24.14 2.97 0.29
CA ASP A 114 -24.51 2.47 -1.03
C ASP A 114 -24.53 0.93 -1.17
N CYS A 115 -24.93 0.22 -0.10
CA CYS A 115 -24.90 -1.24 -0.06
C CYS A 115 -25.95 -1.90 -0.95
N ASN A 116 -25.53 -2.88 -1.75
CA ASN A 116 -26.38 -3.67 -2.65
C ASN A 116 -25.92 -5.13 -2.68
N LYS A 117 -26.73 -6.01 -3.28
CA LYS A 117 -26.44 -7.41 -3.57
C LYS A 117 -26.57 -7.65 -5.07
#